data_AF-A0A351MGJ6-F1
#
_entry.id   AF-A0A351MGJ6-F1
#
_cell.length_a   1.000
_cell.length_b   1.000
_cell.length_c   1.000
_cell.angle_alpha   90.00
_cell.angle_beta   90.00
_cell.angle_gamma   90.00
#
_symmetry.space_group_name_H-M   'P 1'
#
loop_
_entity.id
_entity.type
_entity.pdbx_description
1 polymer ?
#
loop_
_entity_poly.entity_id
_entity_poly.type
_entity_poly.pdbx_seq_one_letter_code
_entity_poly.pdbx_strand_id
1 'polypeptide(L)'
;LKNIPAAAGKTEAIAALKARKAALDRTATRLRHALEEAMCRGDAFTGAELIELARHPLLAPSLARLVWLGDGSAGYLVEGGLALRDARGQLQPLGATEPVRLAHTIDLLARGDLHLWQRDCFEAGRVQPFKQVFREVYPLTAAERDEREGTERYRGQQVRSAHAVALLAGRGWINTMEDGLRRAWHQHRLGAWLTFDEYFYAASELPVLTVRTVSFATLDTFEPLRPADVPPVVFSEAMRDVDLAVSVAHVSGVDPEATASTVELRAALVRETCALLNLGNVVVDGRWATITGTLATYRVHLGAGLVHLQPGGMLVLVPVSAQHRGRLFLPFADDDPVTAEVLSKVILLARDQDLRDPALLAAIRRQ
;
A
#
# COMPACT_ATOMS: atom_id res chain seq x y z
N LEU A 1 -23.81 24.45 -6.40
CA LEU A 1 -23.40 25.11 -5.14
C LEU A 1 -22.00 25.72 -5.17
N LYS A 2 -21.02 25.22 -5.96
CA LYS A 2 -19.66 25.80 -6.03
C LYS A 2 -19.59 27.19 -6.68
N ASN A 3 -20.52 27.54 -7.58
CA ASN A 3 -20.53 28.81 -8.31
C ASN A 3 -21.66 29.75 -7.88
N ILE A 4 -21.94 29.86 -6.58
CA ILE A 4 -22.93 30.83 -6.08
C ILE A 4 -22.25 32.17 -5.81
N PRO A 5 -22.71 33.29 -6.40
CA PRO A 5 -22.19 34.62 -6.12
C PRO A 5 -22.23 34.93 -4.62
N ALA A 6 -21.19 35.58 -4.09
CA ALA A 6 -21.02 35.82 -2.66
C ALA A 6 -22.23 36.52 -2.00
N ALA A 7 -22.91 37.41 -2.74
CA ALA A 7 -24.12 38.11 -2.29
C ALA A 7 -25.33 37.18 -2.11
N ALA A 8 -25.55 36.23 -3.03
CA ALA A 8 -26.62 35.24 -2.93
C ALA A 8 -26.31 34.17 -1.87
N GLY A 9 -25.02 33.91 -1.64
CA GLY A 9 -24.54 32.92 -0.67
C GLY A 9 -24.91 33.16 0.79
N LYS A 10 -25.38 34.36 1.14
CA LYS A 10 -25.78 34.80 2.49
C LYS A 10 -27.29 34.77 2.74
N THR A 11 -28.10 34.45 1.74
CA THR A 11 -29.54 34.23 1.97
C THR A 11 -29.74 32.98 2.84
N GLU A 12 -30.71 33.04 3.76
CA GLU A 12 -30.97 31.98 4.74
C GLU A 12 -31.20 30.62 4.06
N ALA A 13 -31.98 30.59 2.97
CA ALA A 13 -32.23 29.38 2.19
C ALA A 13 -30.94 28.77 1.60
N ILE A 14 -30.03 29.59 1.06
CA ILE A 14 -28.76 29.11 0.50
C ILE A 14 -27.81 28.67 1.62
N ALA A 15 -27.79 29.37 2.75
CA ALA A 15 -27.01 28.98 3.92
C ALA A 15 -27.47 27.62 4.48
N ALA A 16 -28.79 27.41 4.60
CA ALA A 16 -29.37 26.13 5.02
C ALA A 16 -29.01 24.98 4.06
N LEU A 17 -29.07 25.22 2.74
CA LEU A 17 -28.66 24.24 1.73
C LEU A 17 -27.16 23.91 1.82
N LYS A 18 -26.29 24.92 2.03
CA LYS A 18 -24.85 24.71 2.23
C LYS A 18 -24.57 23.90 3.48
N ALA A 19 -25.24 24.19 4.59
CA ALA A 19 -25.12 23.45 5.84
C ALA A 19 -25.56 21.98 5.67
N ARG A 20 -26.69 21.74 4.98
CA ARG A 20 -27.17 20.39 4.67
C ARG A 20 -26.19 19.62 3.78
N LYS A 21 -25.63 20.26 2.74
CA LYS A 21 -24.57 19.66 1.93
C LYS A 21 -23.35 19.28 2.78
N ALA A 22 -22.86 20.19 3.61
CA ALA A 22 -21.69 19.93 4.46
C ALA A 22 -21.94 18.76 5.43
N ALA A 23 -23.15 18.64 5.98
CA ALA A 23 -23.53 17.50 6.81
C ALA A 23 -23.55 16.17 6.03
N LEU A 24 -24.06 16.18 4.79
CA LEU A 24 -24.04 15.02 3.91
C LEU A 24 -22.61 14.63 3.51
N ASP A 25 -21.74 15.59 3.18
CA ASP A 25 -20.33 15.32 2.83
C ASP A 25 -19.55 14.69 4.00
N ARG A 26 -19.77 15.18 5.22
CA ARG A 26 -19.19 14.59 6.44
C ARG A 26 -19.70 13.16 6.66
N THR A 27 -20.99 12.92 6.44
CA THR A 27 -21.58 11.59 6.57
C THR A 27 -21.03 10.63 5.52
N ALA A 28 -20.97 11.04 4.25
CA ALA A 28 -20.39 10.25 3.17
C ALA A 28 -18.90 9.92 3.43
N THR A 29 -18.15 10.87 4.02
CA THR A 29 -16.76 10.64 4.43
C THR A 29 -16.64 9.56 5.50
N ARG A 30 -17.46 9.62 6.56
CA ARG A 30 -17.49 8.57 7.60
C ARG A 30 -17.87 7.20 7.03
N LEU A 31 -18.88 7.14 6.16
CA LEU A 31 -19.31 5.89 5.54
C LEU A 31 -18.21 5.28 4.66
N ARG A 32 -17.49 6.10 3.89
CA ARG A 32 -16.32 5.67 3.11
C ARG A 32 -15.23 5.07 3.99
N HIS A 33 -14.89 5.70 5.12
CA HIS A 33 -13.93 5.17 6.07
C HIS A 33 -14.42 3.85 6.70
N ALA A 34 -15.70 3.77 7.08
CA ALA A 34 -16.28 2.56 7.64
C ALA A 34 -16.23 1.38 6.66
N LEU A 35 -16.47 1.61 5.36
CA LEU A 35 -16.36 0.58 4.32
C LEU A 35 -14.90 0.15 4.09
N GLU A 36 -13.95 1.10 4.09
CA GLU A 36 -12.53 0.76 3.97
C GLU A 36 -12.07 -0.08 5.17
N GLU A 37 -12.46 0.29 6.39
CA GLU A 37 -12.18 -0.50 7.57
C GLU A 37 -12.85 -1.88 7.55
N ALA A 38 -14.11 -1.98 7.10
CA ALA A 38 -14.81 -3.24 6.96
C ALA A 38 -14.08 -4.19 5.99
N MET A 39 -13.53 -3.66 4.89
CA MET A 39 -12.65 -4.42 3.99
C MET A 39 -11.37 -4.90 4.71
N CYS A 40 -10.68 -4.02 5.43
CA CYS A 40 -9.44 -4.37 6.13
C CYS A 40 -9.65 -5.34 7.31
N ARG A 41 -10.83 -5.30 7.96
CA ARG A 41 -11.20 -6.24 9.02
C ARG A 41 -11.75 -7.57 8.48
N GLY A 42 -12.20 -7.60 7.24
CA GLY A 42 -12.88 -8.75 6.65
C GLY A 42 -14.29 -8.95 7.21
N ASP A 43 -14.97 -7.86 7.58
CA ASP A 43 -16.33 -7.90 8.14
C ASP A 43 -17.27 -8.60 7.14
N ALA A 44 -18.02 -9.59 7.64
CA ALA A 44 -19.01 -10.32 6.86
C ALA A 44 -20.39 -9.67 7.01
N PHE A 45 -21.11 -9.62 5.90
CA PHE A 45 -22.49 -9.21 5.78
C PHE A 45 -23.29 -10.39 5.22
N THR A 46 -24.60 -10.38 5.39
CA THR A 46 -25.51 -11.27 4.69
C THR A 46 -26.03 -10.60 3.41
N GLY A 47 -26.46 -11.40 2.43
CA GLY A 47 -27.14 -10.85 1.25
C GLY A 47 -28.34 -9.96 1.60
N ALA A 48 -29.10 -10.33 2.64
CA ALA A 48 -30.22 -9.52 3.15
C ALA A 48 -29.77 -8.15 3.68
N GLU A 49 -28.66 -8.09 4.43
CA GLU A 49 -28.08 -6.82 4.89
C GLU A 49 -27.60 -5.97 3.71
N LEU A 50 -26.99 -6.57 2.67
CA LEU A 50 -26.57 -5.83 1.48
C LEU A 50 -27.76 -5.22 0.73
N ILE A 51 -28.90 -5.90 0.67
CA ILE A 51 -30.13 -5.34 0.07
C ILE A 51 -30.58 -4.10 0.85
N GLU A 52 -30.60 -4.15 2.18
CA GLU A 52 -30.98 -2.99 3.01
C GLU A 52 -29.96 -1.84 2.87
N LEU A 53 -28.66 -2.13 2.87
CA LEU A 53 -27.62 -1.12 2.68
C LEU A 53 -27.66 -0.50 1.27
N ALA A 54 -28.03 -1.28 0.25
CA ALA A 54 -28.19 -0.82 -1.13
C ALA A 54 -29.43 0.08 -1.34
N ARG A 55 -30.36 0.14 -0.38
CA ARG A 55 -31.45 1.13 -0.37
C ARG A 55 -31.02 2.48 0.20
N HIS A 56 -29.92 2.52 0.94
CA HIS A 56 -29.48 3.75 1.59
C HIS A 56 -28.82 4.72 0.57
N PRO A 57 -29.36 5.95 0.39
CA PRO A 57 -28.96 6.84 -0.72
C PRO A 57 -27.46 7.24 -0.74
N LEU A 58 -26.81 7.28 0.42
CA LEU A 58 -25.37 7.61 0.50
C LEU A 58 -24.46 6.38 0.38
N LEU A 59 -24.97 5.18 0.64
CA LEU A 59 -24.16 3.96 0.61
C LEU A 59 -24.25 3.28 -0.75
N ALA A 60 -25.44 3.17 -1.32
CA ALA A 60 -25.68 2.44 -2.58
C ALA A 60 -24.67 2.78 -3.69
N PRO A 61 -24.35 4.07 -3.98
CA PRO A 61 -23.37 4.39 -5.01
C PRO A 61 -21.95 3.91 -4.69
N SER A 62 -21.59 3.83 -3.41
CA SER A 62 -20.30 3.34 -2.95
C SER A 62 -20.24 1.81 -3.03
N LEU A 63 -21.28 1.11 -2.54
CA LEU A 63 -21.35 -0.35 -2.52
C LEU A 63 -21.28 -0.94 -3.94
N ALA A 64 -22.00 -0.36 -4.90
CA ALA A 64 -22.03 -0.79 -6.29
C ALA A 64 -20.70 -0.58 -7.06
N ARG A 65 -19.74 0.15 -6.47
CA ARG A 65 -18.42 0.44 -7.07
C ARG A 65 -17.28 -0.36 -6.44
N LEU A 66 -17.59 -1.16 -5.43
CA LEU A 66 -16.65 -2.03 -4.75
C LEU A 66 -16.84 -3.47 -5.24
N VAL A 67 -15.74 -4.22 -5.24
CA VAL A 67 -15.74 -5.66 -5.49
C VAL A 67 -16.06 -6.36 -4.17
N TRP A 68 -17.01 -7.29 -4.21
CA TRP A 68 -17.44 -8.11 -3.10
C TRP A 68 -17.01 -9.55 -3.35
N LEU A 69 -16.81 -10.29 -2.27
CA LEU A 69 -16.60 -11.74 -2.28
C LEU A 69 -17.81 -12.40 -1.63
N GLY A 70 -18.42 -13.34 -2.34
CA GLY A 70 -19.37 -14.30 -1.80
C GLY A 70 -18.77 -15.69 -1.73
N ASP A 71 -19.60 -16.72 -1.72
CA ASP A 71 -19.12 -18.11 -1.70
C ASP A 71 -18.51 -18.47 -3.06
N GLY A 72 -17.17 -18.49 -3.13
CA GLY A 72 -16.39 -18.72 -4.35
C GLY A 72 -16.47 -17.61 -5.41
N SER A 73 -17.42 -16.69 -5.29
CA SER A 73 -17.73 -15.61 -6.21
C SER A 73 -16.99 -14.32 -5.90
N ALA A 74 -16.76 -13.51 -6.93
CA ALA A 74 -16.26 -12.15 -6.80
C ALA A 74 -17.00 -11.24 -7.79
N GLY A 75 -17.41 -10.05 -7.38
CA GLY A 75 -18.13 -9.15 -8.29
C GLY A 75 -18.59 -7.82 -7.72
N TYR A 76 -19.04 -6.95 -8.60
CA TYR A 76 -19.70 -5.69 -8.22
C TYR A 76 -21.15 -5.96 -7.86
N LEU A 77 -21.63 -5.33 -6.79
CA LEU A 77 -23.02 -5.43 -6.37
C LEU A 77 -23.94 -4.81 -7.42
N VAL A 78 -24.92 -5.59 -7.91
CA VAL A 78 -25.92 -5.16 -8.90
C VAL A 78 -27.33 -5.56 -8.44
N GLU A 79 -28.35 -5.18 -9.21
CA GLU A 79 -29.76 -5.53 -8.95
C GLU A 79 -30.23 -5.20 -7.52
N GLY A 80 -29.77 -4.05 -6.98
CA GLY A 80 -30.15 -3.62 -5.64
C GLY A 80 -29.65 -4.53 -4.51
N GLY A 81 -28.56 -5.28 -4.74
CA GLY A 81 -27.98 -6.19 -3.74
C GLY A 81 -28.26 -7.67 -3.97
N LEU A 82 -29.00 -8.01 -5.03
CA LEU A 82 -29.44 -9.40 -5.29
C LEU A 82 -28.42 -10.24 -6.05
N ALA A 83 -27.42 -9.64 -6.67
CA ALA A 83 -26.42 -10.36 -7.44
C ALA A 83 -25.06 -9.66 -7.47
N LEU A 84 -24.02 -10.43 -7.78
CA LEU A 84 -22.69 -9.96 -8.11
C LEU A 84 -22.45 -10.08 -9.62
N ARG A 85 -21.98 -9.00 -10.25
CA ARG A 85 -21.47 -9.01 -11.63
C ARG A 85 -19.97 -9.21 -11.61
N ASP A 86 -19.49 -10.29 -12.22
CA ASP A 86 -18.06 -10.58 -12.29
C ASP A 86 -17.32 -9.67 -13.29
N ALA A 87 -15.98 -9.76 -13.35
CA ALA A 87 -15.14 -8.97 -14.28
C ALA A 87 -15.33 -9.34 -15.76
N ARG A 88 -16.05 -10.43 -16.06
CA ARG A 88 -16.42 -10.87 -17.43
C ARG A 88 -17.86 -10.49 -17.77
N GLY A 89 -18.59 -9.89 -16.83
CA GLY A 89 -19.98 -9.49 -16.99
C GLY A 89 -21.01 -10.56 -16.62
N GLN A 90 -20.60 -11.72 -16.11
CA GLN A 90 -21.53 -12.77 -15.66
C GLN A 90 -22.17 -12.39 -14.33
N LEU A 91 -23.46 -12.70 -14.20
CA LEU A 91 -24.25 -12.44 -12.99
C LEU A 91 -24.32 -13.69 -12.12
N GLN A 92 -24.06 -13.52 -10.83
CA GLN A 92 -24.16 -14.56 -9.82
C GLN A 92 -25.13 -14.10 -8.73
N PRO A 93 -26.32 -14.73 -8.60
CA PRO A 93 -27.28 -14.39 -7.55
C PRO A 93 -26.69 -14.56 -6.16
N LEU A 94 -27.03 -13.65 -5.24
CA LEU A 94 -26.64 -13.72 -3.84
C LEU A 94 -27.77 -14.31 -3.00
N GLY A 95 -27.45 -15.32 -2.20
CA GLY A 95 -28.37 -15.86 -1.22
C GLY A 95 -28.64 -14.87 -0.08
N ALA A 96 -29.87 -14.83 0.44
CA ALA A 96 -30.24 -13.89 1.52
C ALA A 96 -29.38 -14.06 2.80
N THR A 97 -28.95 -15.29 3.11
CA THR A 97 -28.10 -15.61 4.26
C THR A 97 -26.65 -15.90 3.86
N GLU A 98 -26.30 -15.70 2.60
CA GLU A 98 -24.94 -15.95 2.10
C GLU A 98 -23.98 -14.93 2.75
N PRO A 99 -22.87 -15.39 3.36
CA PRO A 99 -21.87 -14.49 3.89
C PRO A 99 -21.10 -13.84 2.73
N VAL A 100 -21.13 -12.52 2.71
CA VAL A 100 -20.50 -11.67 1.70
C VAL A 100 -19.66 -10.61 2.39
N ARG A 101 -18.46 -10.34 1.86
CA ARG A 101 -17.56 -9.31 2.39
C ARG A 101 -16.95 -8.48 1.29
N LEU A 102 -16.43 -7.31 1.64
CA LEU A 102 -15.63 -6.54 0.70
C LEU A 102 -14.35 -7.31 0.36
N ALA A 103 -14.03 -7.41 -0.93
CA ALA A 103 -12.79 -8.00 -1.38
C ALA A 103 -11.62 -7.12 -0.94
N HIS A 104 -10.67 -7.66 -0.18
CA HIS A 104 -9.37 -7.04 -0.03
C HIS A 104 -8.52 -7.37 -1.27
N THR A 105 -7.61 -6.50 -1.65
CA THR A 105 -6.77 -6.66 -2.84
C THR A 105 -5.90 -7.91 -2.78
N ILE A 106 -5.51 -8.31 -1.58
CA ILE A 106 -4.79 -9.58 -1.33
C ILE A 106 -5.63 -10.80 -1.70
N ASP A 107 -6.97 -10.73 -1.57
CA ASP A 107 -7.85 -11.82 -1.96
C ASP A 107 -7.89 -11.96 -3.47
N LEU A 108 -8.04 -10.85 -4.18
CA LEU A 108 -8.06 -10.80 -5.64
C LEU A 108 -6.71 -11.22 -6.23
N LEU A 109 -5.61 -10.86 -5.56
CA LEU A 109 -4.27 -11.34 -5.91
C LEU A 109 -4.17 -12.86 -5.71
N ALA A 110 -4.58 -13.37 -4.55
CA ALA A 110 -4.55 -14.80 -4.25
C ALA A 110 -5.43 -15.64 -5.20
N ARG A 111 -6.53 -15.07 -5.70
CA ARG A 111 -7.39 -15.66 -6.73
C ARG A 111 -6.80 -15.62 -8.14
N GLY A 112 -5.76 -14.82 -8.37
CA GLY A 112 -5.14 -14.63 -9.69
C GLY A 112 -5.98 -13.78 -10.65
N ASP A 113 -7.00 -13.08 -10.17
CA ASP A 113 -7.93 -12.30 -11.00
C ASP A 113 -7.85 -10.78 -10.77
N LEU A 114 -6.96 -10.30 -9.89
CA LEU A 114 -6.74 -8.86 -9.61
C LEU A 114 -6.64 -8.00 -10.87
N HIS A 115 -5.85 -8.43 -11.85
CA HIS A 115 -5.63 -7.71 -13.10
C HIS A 115 -6.93 -7.54 -13.92
N LEU A 116 -7.87 -8.50 -13.85
CA LEU A 116 -9.18 -8.41 -14.50
C LEU A 116 -10.04 -7.32 -13.87
N TRP A 117 -10.02 -7.23 -12.53
CA TRP A 117 -10.75 -6.20 -11.78
C TRP A 117 -10.21 -4.80 -12.01
N GLN A 118 -8.89 -4.65 -12.05
CA GLN A 118 -8.24 -3.37 -12.36
C GLN A 118 -8.59 -2.92 -13.78
N ARG A 119 -8.58 -3.84 -14.75
CA ARG A 119 -8.98 -3.56 -16.13
C ARG A 119 -10.45 -3.15 -16.22
N ASP A 120 -11.40 -3.93 -15.69
CA ASP A 120 -12.83 -3.57 -15.70
C ASP A 120 -13.06 -2.22 -15.01
N CYS A 121 -12.41 -1.98 -13.86
CA CYS A 121 -12.53 -0.72 -13.13
C CYS A 121 -12.05 0.48 -13.96
N PHE A 122 -10.95 0.32 -14.69
CA PHE A 122 -10.38 1.37 -15.55
C PHE A 122 -11.22 1.61 -16.80
N GLU A 123 -11.55 0.54 -17.54
CA GLU A 123 -12.35 0.61 -18.78
C GLU A 123 -13.76 1.16 -18.53
N ALA A 124 -14.38 0.80 -17.40
CA ALA A 124 -15.70 1.30 -17.01
C ALA A 124 -15.67 2.72 -16.43
N GLY A 125 -14.51 3.37 -16.29
CA GLY A 125 -14.37 4.68 -15.65
C GLY A 125 -14.87 4.68 -14.20
N ARG A 126 -14.74 3.55 -13.51
CA ARG A 126 -15.34 3.33 -12.19
C ARG A 126 -14.49 3.98 -11.10
N VAL A 127 -15.04 5.01 -10.45
CA VAL A 127 -14.39 5.70 -9.32
C VAL A 127 -14.77 5.04 -8.00
N GLN A 128 -13.89 4.20 -7.47
CA GLN A 128 -14.07 3.54 -6.17
C GLN A 128 -14.03 4.57 -5.02
N PRO A 129 -14.82 4.38 -3.95
CA PRO A 129 -14.84 5.30 -2.81
C PRO A 129 -13.49 5.37 -2.09
N PHE A 130 -12.70 4.31 -2.12
CA PHE A 130 -11.32 4.25 -1.62
C PHE A 130 -10.51 3.33 -2.55
N LYS A 131 -9.18 3.31 -2.39
CA LYS A 131 -8.32 2.39 -3.14
C LYS A 131 -8.59 0.95 -2.70
N GLN A 132 -9.37 0.22 -3.50
CA GLN A 132 -9.59 -1.22 -3.33
C GLN A 132 -8.81 -2.01 -4.38
N VAL A 133 -9.22 -2.05 -5.65
CA VAL A 133 -8.53 -2.90 -6.65
C VAL A 133 -7.14 -2.36 -7.03
N PHE A 134 -6.87 -1.09 -6.73
CA PHE A 134 -5.56 -0.45 -6.87
C PHE A 134 -4.87 -0.18 -5.52
N ARG A 135 -5.31 -0.85 -4.45
CA ARG A 135 -4.60 -0.79 -3.17
C ARG A 135 -3.25 -1.47 -3.31
N GLU A 136 -2.23 -0.89 -2.70
CA GLU A 136 -0.92 -1.51 -2.59
C GLU A 136 -1.03 -2.78 -1.75
N VAL A 137 -0.45 -3.89 -2.22
CA VAL A 137 -0.59 -5.22 -1.63
C VAL A 137 0.77 -5.78 -1.25
N TYR A 138 0.88 -6.47 -0.11
CA TYR A 138 2.15 -6.95 0.41
C TYR A 138 2.03 -8.43 0.74
N PRO A 139 2.08 -9.32 -0.26
CA PRO A 139 2.05 -10.76 -0.01
C PRO A 139 3.29 -11.20 0.77
N LEU A 140 3.16 -12.33 1.46
CA LEU A 140 4.28 -12.99 2.12
C LEU A 140 5.26 -13.52 1.06
N THR A 141 6.53 -13.12 1.15
CA THR A 141 7.58 -13.59 0.24
C THR A 141 7.97 -15.03 0.55
N ALA A 142 8.79 -15.65 -0.32
CA ALA A 142 9.31 -16.99 -0.02
C ALA A 142 10.25 -16.98 1.19
N ALA A 143 11.12 -15.97 1.31
CA ALA A 143 12.06 -15.85 2.42
C ALA A 143 11.34 -15.73 3.78
N GLU A 144 10.26 -14.95 3.85
CA GLU A 144 9.53 -14.72 5.11
C GLU A 144 8.68 -15.92 5.55
N ARG A 145 8.47 -16.94 4.71
CA ARG A 145 7.68 -18.13 5.11
C ARG A 145 8.39 -18.98 6.16
N ASP A 146 9.70 -19.02 6.08
CA ASP A 146 10.53 -19.85 6.95
C ASP A 146 10.97 -19.08 8.22
N GLU A 147 10.69 -17.78 8.27
CA GLU A 147 11.02 -16.92 9.42
C GLU A 147 10.15 -17.23 10.64
N ARG A 148 10.76 -17.06 11.83
CA ARG A 148 10.10 -17.36 13.11
C ARG A 148 9.64 -16.13 13.87
N GLU A 149 10.40 -15.04 13.79
CA GLU A 149 10.28 -13.91 14.72
C GLU A 149 9.63 -12.66 14.09
N GLY A 150 9.42 -12.66 12.78
CA GLY A 150 8.85 -11.53 12.05
C GLY A 150 9.44 -11.40 10.66
N THR A 151 9.34 -10.21 10.09
CA THR A 151 9.94 -9.87 8.81
C THR A 151 10.91 -8.69 8.95
N GLU A 152 12.08 -8.85 8.35
CA GLU A 152 13.13 -7.85 8.24
C GLU A 152 13.07 -7.10 6.90
N ARG A 153 11.92 -7.11 6.21
CA ARG A 153 11.76 -6.53 4.87
C ARG A 153 12.23 -5.09 4.75
N TYR A 154 12.12 -4.31 5.81
CA TYR A 154 12.50 -2.90 5.88
C TYR A 154 13.75 -2.67 6.74
N ARG A 155 14.47 -3.72 7.13
CA ARG A 155 15.64 -3.62 8.02
C ARG A 155 16.68 -2.65 7.44
N GLY A 156 17.19 -1.77 8.29
CA GLY A 156 18.19 -0.76 7.93
C GLY A 156 17.61 0.50 7.27
N GLN A 157 16.30 0.56 6.99
CA GLN A 157 15.67 1.76 6.47
C GLN A 157 15.60 2.84 7.55
N GLN A 158 16.16 4.02 7.26
CA GLN A 158 16.19 5.14 8.18
C GLN A 158 15.03 6.10 7.92
N VAL A 159 14.36 6.50 9.00
CA VAL A 159 13.19 7.38 8.97
C VAL A 159 13.28 8.52 9.98
N ARG A 160 12.73 9.69 9.63
CA ARG A 160 12.54 10.82 10.55
C ARG A 160 11.52 10.43 11.61
N SER A 161 11.95 10.34 12.87
CA SER A 161 11.16 9.76 13.96
C SER A 161 9.79 10.43 14.11
N ALA A 162 9.77 11.76 14.25
CA ALA A 162 8.53 12.52 14.43
C ALA A 162 7.54 12.35 13.26
N HIS A 163 8.06 12.27 12.03
CA HIS A 163 7.23 12.12 10.84
C HIS A 163 6.69 10.69 10.71
N ALA A 164 7.54 9.68 10.92
CA ALA A 164 7.12 8.27 10.89
C ALA A 164 6.07 7.97 11.98
N VAL A 165 6.31 8.42 13.21
CA VAL A 165 5.35 8.27 14.33
C VAL A 165 4.01 8.94 14.01
N ALA A 166 4.02 10.17 13.48
CA ALA A 166 2.78 10.87 13.12
C ALA A 166 2.01 10.16 11.99
N LEU A 167 2.71 9.67 10.95
CA LEU A 167 2.12 8.92 9.84
C LEU A 167 1.49 7.61 10.28
N LEU A 168 2.15 6.89 11.18
CA LEU A 168 1.70 5.61 11.71
C LEU A 168 0.58 5.79 12.76
N ALA A 169 0.63 6.84 13.58
CA ALA A 169 -0.43 7.21 14.51
C ALA A 169 -1.77 7.46 13.79
N GLY A 170 -1.73 8.13 12.63
CA GLY A 170 -2.91 8.31 11.77
C GLY A 170 -3.49 7.01 11.20
N ARG A 171 -2.83 5.86 11.43
CA ARG A 171 -3.24 4.52 10.99
C ARG A 171 -3.47 3.56 12.15
N GLY A 172 -3.54 4.08 13.38
CA GLY A 172 -3.82 3.30 14.58
C GLY A 172 -2.62 2.58 15.17
N TRP A 173 -1.40 2.93 14.74
CA TRP A 173 -0.20 2.54 15.49
C TRP A 173 -0.06 3.42 16.72
N ILE A 174 0.29 2.82 17.84
CA ILE A 174 0.48 3.50 19.12
C ILE A 174 1.90 3.28 19.60
N ASN A 175 2.44 4.28 20.30
CA ASN A 175 3.74 4.18 20.95
C ASN A 175 3.65 3.23 22.16
N THR A 176 4.53 2.23 22.19
CA THR A 176 4.76 1.36 23.34
C THR A 176 6.17 1.65 23.86
N MET A 177 6.26 2.08 25.13
CA MET A 177 7.48 2.64 25.74
C MET A 177 8.73 1.76 25.61
N GLU A 178 8.56 0.42 25.53
CA GLU A 178 9.67 -0.54 25.45
C GLU A 178 9.81 -1.20 24.07
N ASP A 179 8.71 -1.36 23.32
CA ASP A 179 8.66 -2.27 22.16
C ASP A 179 8.50 -1.59 20.79
N GLY A 180 8.65 -0.26 20.71
CA GLY A 180 8.48 0.45 19.43
C GLY A 180 7.07 0.97 19.20
N LEU A 181 6.56 0.76 17.98
CA LEU A 181 5.19 1.10 17.60
C LEU A 181 4.36 -0.18 17.48
N ARG A 182 3.15 -0.17 18.02
CA ARG A 182 2.24 -1.31 17.96
C ARG A 182 0.94 -0.95 17.26
N ARG A 183 0.42 -1.84 16.41
CA ARG A 183 -0.97 -1.77 15.90
C ARG A 183 -1.72 -3.05 16.26
N ALA A 184 -2.98 -2.91 16.70
CA ALA A 184 -3.82 -4.04 17.10
C ALA A 184 -4.93 -4.30 16.06
N TRP A 185 -5.18 -5.59 15.80
CA TRP A 185 -6.32 -6.08 15.02
C TRP A 185 -7.19 -6.96 15.92
N HIS A 186 -8.08 -6.33 16.67
CA HIS A 186 -8.90 -7.01 17.69
C HIS A 186 -9.74 -8.17 17.14
N GLN A 187 -10.27 -8.04 15.92
CA GLN A 187 -11.05 -9.10 15.27
C GLN A 187 -10.22 -10.36 14.97
N HIS A 188 -8.90 -10.23 14.83
CA HIS A 188 -7.97 -11.34 14.66
C HIS A 188 -7.24 -11.70 15.97
N ARG A 189 -7.54 -10.99 17.07
CA ARG A 189 -6.89 -11.15 18.38
C ARG A 189 -5.36 -11.11 18.32
N LEU A 190 -4.80 -10.31 17.42
CA LEU A 190 -3.35 -10.19 17.22
C LEU A 190 -2.92 -8.73 17.01
N GLY A 191 -1.64 -8.47 17.24
CA GLY A 191 -1.01 -7.17 16.99
C GLY A 191 0.24 -7.32 16.12
N ALA A 192 0.65 -6.21 15.53
CA ALA A 192 1.95 -6.06 14.89
C ALA A 192 2.79 -5.05 15.69
N TRP A 193 4.09 -5.32 15.78
CA TRP A 193 5.07 -4.46 16.41
C TRP A 193 6.13 -4.07 15.37
N LEU A 194 6.36 -2.77 15.24
CA LEU A 194 7.44 -2.20 14.45
C LEU A 194 8.52 -1.75 15.43
N THR A 195 9.67 -2.41 15.33
CA THR A 195 10.82 -2.17 16.19
C THR A 195 11.93 -1.47 15.43
N PHE A 196 12.80 -0.80 16.18
CA PHE A 196 13.95 -0.05 15.66
C PHE A 196 15.24 -0.57 16.31
N ASP A 197 16.40 -0.27 15.70
CA ASP A 197 17.71 -0.62 16.26
C ASP A 197 18.02 0.25 17.49
N GLU A 198 17.52 1.48 17.50
CA GLU A 198 17.60 2.37 18.65
C GLU A 198 16.55 1.98 19.71
N TYR A 199 16.95 2.02 20.99
CA TYR A 199 16.00 1.77 22.08
C TYR A 199 14.84 2.76 22.04
N PHE A 200 13.61 2.26 22.02
CA PHE A 200 12.49 3.12 21.66
C PHE A 200 12.18 4.22 22.69
N TYR A 201 12.52 4.01 23.96
CA TYR A 201 12.43 5.05 24.99
C TYR A 201 13.30 6.27 24.66
N ALA A 202 14.44 6.08 24.00
CA ALA A 202 15.31 7.14 23.50
C ALA A 202 14.89 7.58 22.09
N ALA A 203 14.30 6.68 21.30
CA ALA A 203 13.88 6.91 19.92
C ALA A 203 12.93 8.08 19.72
N SER A 204 12.01 8.34 20.65
CA SER A 204 11.11 9.50 20.55
C SER A 204 11.83 10.84 20.67
N GLU A 205 13.05 10.85 21.22
CA GLU A 205 13.92 12.04 21.33
C GLU A 205 14.98 12.09 20.22
N LEU A 206 15.22 10.97 19.53
CA LEU A 206 16.15 10.91 18.41
C LEU A 206 15.52 11.49 17.14
N PRO A 207 16.28 12.20 16.29
CA PRO A 207 15.77 12.74 15.03
C PRO A 207 15.53 11.67 13.95
N VAL A 208 16.24 10.53 14.04
CA VAL A 208 16.22 9.44 13.05
C VAL A 208 16.12 8.10 13.77
N LEU A 209 15.35 7.17 13.19
CA LEU A 209 15.26 5.77 13.61
C LEU A 209 15.57 4.84 12.46
N THR A 210 16.19 3.70 12.79
CA THR A 210 16.52 2.64 11.84
C THR A 210 15.56 1.48 12.06
N VAL A 211 14.72 1.18 11.06
CA VAL A 211 13.76 0.07 11.13
C VAL A 211 14.53 -1.25 11.29
N ARG A 212 14.11 -2.06 12.26
CA ARG A 212 14.72 -3.37 12.55
C ARG A 212 13.85 -4.51 12.05
N THR A 213 12.65 -4.68 12.64
CA THR A 213 11.77 -5.81 12.35
C THR A 213 10.30 -5.41 12.50
N VAL A 214 9.44 -6.03 11.68
CA VAL A 214 7.99 -6.09 11.92
C VAL A 214 7.64 -7.48 12.43
N SER A 215 7.21 -7.59 13.69
CA SER A 215 6.82 -8.85 14.32
C SER A 215 5.33 -8.89 14.64
N PHE A 216 4.80 -10.09 14.88
CA PHE A 216 3.39 -10.30 15.16
C PHE A 216 3.25 -11.17 16.41
N ALA A 217 2.22 -10.91 17.21
CA ALA A 217 1.91 -11.70 18.39
C ALA A 217 0.42 -11.67 18.71
N THR A 218 -0.07 -12.65 19.47
CA THR A 218 -1.43 -12.63 20.01
C THR A 218 -1.62 -11.45 20.98
N LEU A 219 -2.82 -10.87 21.04
CA LEU A 219 -3.09 -9.74 21.95
C LEU A 219 -3.28 -10.17 23.40
N ASP A 220 -3.66 -11.42 23.65
CA ASP A 220 -4.00 -11.89 24.99
C ASP A 220 -2.77 -12.40 25.75
N THR A 221 -1.95 -13.23 25.08
CA THR A 221 -0.80 -13.91 25.68
C THR A 221 0.54 -13.35 25.22
N PHE A 222 0.55 -12.45 24.23
CA PHE A 222 1.77 -11.94 23.58
C PHE A 222 2.65 -13.05 23.01
N GLU A 223 2.05 -14.17 22.62
CA GLU A 223 2.75 -15.28 21.98
C GLU A 223 3.15 -14.87 20.55
N PRO A 224 4.45 -14.97 20.19
CA PRO A 224 4.92 -14.64 18.86
C PRO A 224 4.24 -15.51 17.78
N LEU A 225 3.85 -14.87 16.68
CA LEU A 225 3.32 -15.51 15.49
C LEU A 225 4.36 -15.46 14.38
N ARG A 226 4.58 -16.60 13.72
CA ARG A 226 5.38 -16.63 12.49
C ARG A 226 4.64 -15.82 11.42
N PRO A 227 5.32 -15.10 10.52
CA PRO A 227 4.68 -14.39 9.42
C PRO A 227 3.73 -15.27 8.58
N ALA A 228 4.06 -16.56 8.44
CA ALA A 228 3.22 -17.55 7.74
C ALA A 228 1.88 -17.85 8.42
N ASP A 229 1.77 -17.63 9.73
CA ASP A 229 0.55 -17.88 10.52
C ASP A 229 -0.32 -16.61 10.66
N VAL A 230 0.15 -15.46 10.16
CA VAL A 230 -0.59 -14.19 10.20
C VAL A 230 -1.61 -14.15 9.06
N PRO A 231 -2.88 -13.73 9.31
CA PRO A 231 -3.86 -13.52 8.26
C PRO A 231 -3.30 -12.61 7.14
N PRO A 232 -3.42 -13.00 5.85
CA PRO A 232 -2.80 -12.26 4.74
C PRO A 232 -3.21 -10.79 4.66
N VAL A 233 -4.45 -10.46 5.02
CA VAL A 233 -4.93 -9.07 5.08
C VAL A 233 -4.18 -8.29 6.16
N VAL A 234 -4.01 -8.85 7.36
CA VAL A 234 -3.30 -8.18 8.46
C VAL A 234 -1.84 -7.97 8.13
N PHE A 235 -1.16 -9.02 7.63
CA PHE A 235 0.22 -8.89 7.20
C PHE A 235 0.35 -7.81 6.10
N SER A 236 -0.50 -7.86 5.08
CA SER A 236 -0.46 -6.90 3.98
C SER A 236 -0.68 -5.47 4.45
N GLU A 237 -1.62 -5.25 5.37
CA GLU A 237 -1.95 -3.93 5.91
C GLU A 237 -0.87 -3.39 6.85
N ALA A 238 -0.29 -4.23 7.70
CA ALA A 238 0.85 -3.85 8.54
C ALA A 238 2.03 -3.41 7.67
N MET A 239 2.39 -4.22 6.65
CA MET A 239 3.51 -3.92 5.76
C MET A 239 3.25 -2.70 4.89
N ARG A 240 1.99 -2.44 4.50
CA ARG A 240 1.59 -1.23 3.77
C ARG A 240 1.78 0.04 4.57
N ASP A 241 1.48 0.00 5.86
CA ASP A 241 1.67 1.14 6.74
C ASP A 241 3.15 1.46 6.94
N VAL A 242 3.96 0.42 7.18
CA VAL A 242 5.41 0.56 7.34
C VAL A 242 6.06 1.03 6.04
N ASP A 243 5.66 0.50 4.89
CA ASP A 243 6.12 0.96 3.57
C ASP A 243 5.90 2.46 3.38
N LEU A 244 4.71 2.96 3.74
CA LEU A 244 4.44 4.39 3.64
C LEU A 244 5.31 5.20 4.58
N ALA A 245 5.47 4.75 5.83
CA ALA A 245 6.33 5.44 6.79
C ALA A 245 7.77 5.50 6.27
N VAL A 246 8.30 4.38 5.76
CA VAL A 246 9.63 4.33 5.14
C VAL A 246 9.70 5.24 3.92
N SER A 247 8.73 5.18 2.99
CA SER A 247 8.76 5.95 1.74
C SER A 247 8.62 7.46 1.95
N VAL A 248 7.82 7.89 2.94
CA VAL A 248 7.50 9.31 3.16
C VAL A 248 8.39 9.97 4.20
N ALA A 249 8.80 9.22 5.24
CA ALA A 249 9.66 9.72 6.29
C ALA A 249 11.14 9.31 6.10
N HIS A 250 11.51 8.72 4.96
CA HIS A 250 12.89 8.34 4.63
C HIS A 250 13.89 9.47 4.93
N VAL A 251 15.07 9.11 5.43
CA VAL A 251 16.23 9.99 5.55
C VAL A 251 17.30 9.54 4.56
N SER A 252 17.71 10.45 3.69
CA SER A 252 18.87 10.25 2.82
C SER A 252 20.04 11.11 3.31
N GLY A 253 21.15 10.47 3.70
CA GLY A 253 22.35 11.16 4.16
C GLY A 253 22.31 11.60 5.63
N VAL A 254 23.23 12.48 6.01
CA VAL A 254 23.44 12.91 7.42
C VAL A 254 22.42 13.97 7.86
N ASP A 255 21.84 14.73 6.92
CA ASP A 255 20.86 15.79 7.20
C ASP A 255 19.42 15.36 6.81
N PRO A 256 18.52 15.19 7.80
CA PRO A 256 17.11 14.86 7.57
C PRO A 256 16.32 15.82 6.67
N GLU A 257 16.77 17.08 6.52
CA GLU A 257 16.09 18.09 5.69
C GLU A 257 16.46 18.01 4.20
N ALA A 258 17.59 17.39 3.86
CA ALA A 258 18.10 17.28 2.49
C ALA A 258 17.41 16.21 1.62
N THR A 259 16.32 15.59 2.10
CA THR A 259 15.71 14.44 1.41
C THR A 259 15.09 14.83 0.05
N ALA A 260 14.46 16.00 -0.06
CA ALA A 260 13.84 16.44 -1.32
C ALA A 260 14.88 16.75 -2.40
N SER A 261 15.93 17.50 -2.05
CA SER A 261 17.05 17.78 -2.95
C SER A 261 17.79 16.50 -3.36
N THR A 262 17.91 15.52 -2.45
CA THR A 262 18.50 14.22 -2.75
C THR A 262 17.66 13.41 -3.74
N VAL A 263 16.33 13.40 -3.59
CA VAL A 263 15.43 12.71 -4.53
C VAL A 263 15.50 13.34 -5.93
N GLU A 264 15.55 14.67 -6.02
CA GLU A 264 15.71 15.39 -7.29
C GLU A 264 17.06 15.11 -7.96
N LEU A 265 18.14 15.07 -7.17
CA LEU A 265 19.47 14.68 -7.66
C LEU A 265 19.46 13.25 -8.21
N ARG A 266 18.90 12.29 -7.47
CA ARG A 266 18.78 10.90 -7.93
C ARG A 266 17.89 10.79 -9.17
N ALA A 267 16.82 11.58 -9.27
CA ALA A 267 15.99 11.65 -10.47
C ALA A 267 16.81 12.11 -11.69
N ALA A 268 17.65 13.13 -11.54
CA ALA A 268 18.57 13.56 -12.60
C ALA A 268 19.57 12.46 -12.97
N LEU A 269 20.23 11.85 -11.98
CA LEU A 269 21.19 10.76 -12.22
C LEU A 269 20.55 9.57 -12.94
N VAL A 270 19.33 9.18 -12.56
CA VAL A 270 18.58 8.12 -13.25
C VAL A 270 18.32 8.51 -14.72
N ARG A 271 17.87 9.75 -15.00
CA ARG A 271 17.62 10.20 -16.38
C ARG A 271 18.90 10.16 -17.22
N GLU A 272 20.00 10.71 -16.71
CA GLU A 272 21.29 10.72 -17.42
C GLU A 272 21.84 9.32 -17.64
N THR A 273 21.73 8.45 -16.63
CA THR A 273 22.17 7.04 -16.72
C THR A 273 21.34 6.29 -17.77
N CYS A 274 20.01 6.47 -17.77
CA CYS A 274 19.13 5.88 -18.78
C CYS A 274 19.44 6.39 -20.18
N ALA A 275 19.69 7.68 -20.35
CA ALA A 275 20.10 8.25 -21.64
C ALA A 275 21.43 7.65 -22.12
N LEU A 276 22.44 7.59 -21.25
CA LEU A 276 23.76 7.03 -21.56
C LEU A 276 23.71 5.54 -21.93
N LEU A 277 22.83 4.78 -21.28
CA LEU A 277 22.66 3.34 -21.51
C LEU A 277 21.60 3.00 -22.57
N ASN A 278 21.01 4.01 -23.22
CA ASN A 278 19.90 3.89 -24.18
C ASN A 278 18.69 3.11 -23.64
N LEU A 279 18.33 3.35 -22.37
CA LEU A 279 17.16 2.76 -21.71
C LEU A 279 15.93 3.66 -21.91
N GLY A 280 15.20 3.43 -23.00
CA GLY A 280 14.00 4.20 -23.36
C GLY A 280 12.73 3.82 -22.60
N ASN A 281 12.77 2.79 -21.76
CA ASN A 281 11.62 2.23 -21.05
C ASN A 281 11.49 2.72 -19.59
N VAL A 282 12.19 3.79 -19.24
CA VAL A 282 12.18 4.38 -17.88
C VAL A 282 11.63 5.80 -17.91
N VAL A 283 10.57 6.06 -17.14
CA VAL A 283 9.94 7.37 -16.97
C VAL A 283 10.10 7.82 -15.51
N VAL A 284 10.72 8.98 -15.30
CA VAL A 284 10.92 9.56 -13.96
C VAL A 284 9.90 10.65 -13.70
N ASP A 285 9.02 10.42 -12.72
CA ASP A 285 7.98 11.35 -12.27
C ASP A 285 8.03 11.56 -10.75
N GLY A 286 8.37 12.78 -10.34
CA GLY A 286 8.59 13.15 -8.94
C GLY A 286 9.60 12.22 -8.25
N ARG A 287 9.13 11.49 -7.24
CA ARG A 287 9.94 10.57 -6.42
C ARG A 287 10.04 9.15 -6.99
N TRP A 288 9.49 8.89 -8.17
CA TRP A 288 9.36 7.54 -8.72
C TRP A 288 10.04 7.44 -10.09
N ALA A 289 10.77 6.34 -10.31
CA ALA A 289 11.12 5.86 -11.64
C ALA A 289 10.21 4.69 -12.01
N THR A 290 9.39 4.86 -13.04
CA THR A 290 8.52 3.81 -13.59
C THR A 290 9.22 3.14 -14.76
N ILE A 291 9.33 1.82 -14.72
CA ILE A 291 10.09 1.02 -15.68
C ILE A 291 9.12 0.06 -16.35
N THR A 292 8.92 0.21 -17.66
CA THR A 292 8.13 -0.74 -18.45
C THR A 292 9.06 -1.85 -18.94
N GLY A 293 9.21 -2.90 -18.13
CA GLY A 293 10.02 -4.06 -18.47
C GLY A 293 9.31 -5.03 -19.41
N THR A 294 10.02 -6.10 -19.76
CA THR A 294 9.52 -7.22 -20.55
C THR A 294 8.68 -8.18 -19.71
N LEU A 295 9.05 -8.38 -18.44
CA LEU A 295 8.39 -9.30 -17.52
C LEU A 295 7.29 -8.61 -16.69
N ALA A 296 7.51 -7.36 -16.30
CA ALA A 296 6.54 -6.58 -15.53
C ALA A 296 6.78 -5.06 -15.66
N THR A 297 5.84 -4.27 -15.15
CA THR A 297 6.07 -2.85 -14.90
C THR A 297 6.53 -2.67 -13.45
N TYR A 298 7.60 -1.90 -13.24
CA TYR A 298 8.18 -1.64 -11.93
C TYR A 298 8.12 -0.16 -11.57
N ARG A 299 8.07 0.15 -10.28
CA ARG A 299 8.24 1.50 -9.75
C ARG A 299 9.29 1.50 -8.66
N VAL A 300 10.36 2.25 -8.87
CA VAL A 300 11.46 2.41 -7.90
C VAL A 300 11.31 3.77 -7.20
N HIS A 301 11.26 3.76 -5.86
CA HIS A 301 11.22 4.96 -5.05
C HIS A 301 12.62 5.56 -4.97
N LEU A 302 12.81 6.77 -5.50
CA LEU A 302 14.12 7.40 -5.60
C LEU A 302 14.68 7.85 -4.23
N GLY A 303 13.82 8.03 -3.24
CA GLY A 303 14.20 8.22 -1.83
C GLY A 303 14.70 6.92 -1.18
N ALA A 304 13.79 6.03 -0.78
CA ALA A 304 14.09 4.82 -0.03
C ALA A 304 14.65 3.61 -0.83
N GLY A 305 14.72 3.66 -2.16
CA GLY A 305 15.17 2.53 -3.00
C GLY A 305 14.19 1.34 -3.06
N LEU A 306 12.98 1.48 -2.51
CA LEU A 306 11.94 0.45 -2.55
C LEU A 306 11.42 0.23 -3.97
N VAL A 307 11.08 -1.01 -4.30
CA VAL A 307 10.58 -1.39 -5.63
C VAL A 307 9.18 -1.99 -5.49
N HIS A 308 8.26 -1.57 -6.35
CA HIS A 308 6.91 -2.13 -6.45
C HIS A 308 6.62 -2.61 -7.86
N LEU A 309 5.89 -3.70 -7.99
CA LEU A 309 5.33 -4.19 -9.25
C LEU A 309 4.01 -3.49 -9.57
N GLN A 310 3.70 -3.35 -10.86
CA GLN A 310 2.45 -2.80 -11.36
C GLN A 310 1.80 -3.73 -12.42
N PRO A 311 0.58 -4.22 -12.17
CA PRO A 311 -0.05 -4.28 -10.86
C PRO A 311 0.72 -5.23 -9.94
N GLY A 312 0.62 -5.03 -8.63
CA GLY A 312 1.33 -5.91 -7.72
C GLY A 312 1.76 -5.30 -6.40
N GLY A 313 2.61 -6.07 -5.72
CA GLY A 313 3.19 -5.72 -4.44
C GLY A 313 4.65 -5.29 -4.49
N MET A 314 5.21 -5.06 -3.32
CA MET A 314 6.63 -4.74 -3.16
C MET A 314 7.53 -5.91 -3.62
N LEU A 315 8.52 -5.60 -4.44
CA LEU A 315 9.57 -6.50 -4.87
C LEU A 315 10.81 -6.27 -4.00
N VAL A 316 11.11 -7.24 -3.13
CA VAL A 316 12.27 -7.18 -2.25
C VAL A 316 13.52 -7.51 -3.05
N LEU A 317 14.34 -6.50 -3.33
CA LEU A 317 15.65 -6.66 -3.93
C LEU A 317 16.70 -6.38 -2.86
N VAL A 318 17.40 -7.43 -2.43
CA VAL A 318 18.51 -7.30 -1.49
C VAL A 318 19.70 -6.72 -2.24
N PRO A 319 20.29 -5.60 -1.78
CA PRO A 319 21.50 -5.08 -2.39
C PRO A 319 22.62 -6.12 -2.24
N VAL A 320 23.20 -6.56 -3.35
CA VAL A 320 24.43 -7.36 -3.30
C VAL A 320 25.53 -6.40 -2.84
N SER A 321 25.93 -6.54 -1.58
CA SER A 321 26.90 -5.69 -0.89
C SER A 321 28.11 -5.35 -1.77
N ALA A 322 28.54 -4.08 -1.72
CA ALA A 322 29.87 -3.48 -1.94
C ALA A 322 30.86 -4.04 -2.99
N GLN A 323 30.97 -5.35 -3.18
CA GLN A 323 31.96 -6.03 -4.03
C GLN A 323 31.85 -5.68 -5.52
N HIS A 324 30.72 -5.14 -5.99
CA HIS A 324 30.55 -4.65 -7.37
C HIS A 324 30.56 -3.11 -7.51
N ARG A 325 30.79 -2.34 -6.43
CA ARG A 325 30.79 -0.86 -6.46
C ARG A 325 31.81 -0.25 -7.42
N GLY A 326 32.86 -0.98 -7.78
CA GLY A 326 33.94 -0.47 -8.63
C GLY A 326 33.61 -0.24 -10.11
N ARG A 327 32.35 -0.39 -10.57
CA ARG A 327 32.00 -0.28 -12.01
C ARG A 327 31.03 0.84 -12.39
N LEU A 328 30.45 1.57 -11.43
CA LEU A 328 29.61 2.74 -11.73
C LEU A 328 30.37 4.01 -11.35
N PHE A 329 30.81 4.78 -12.34
CA PHE A 329 31.37 6.11 -12.10
C PHE A 329 30.22 7.09 -11.82
N LEU A 330 30.15 7.61 -10.60
CA LEU A 330 29.27 8.71 -10.23
C LEU A 330 30.09 10.01 -10.23
N PRO A 331 29.74 11.03 -11.05
CA PRO A 331 30.57 12.22 -11.27
C PRO A 331 30.65 13.18 -10.07
N PHE A 332 29.86 12.93 -9.01
CA PHE A 332 29.90 13.65 -7.76
C PHE A 332 30.07 12.63 -6.64
N ALA A 333 31.19 12.73 -5.92
CA ALA A 333 31.51 11.87 -4.80
C ALA A 333 30.69 12.32 -3.58
N ASP A 334 29.52 11.69 -3.41
CA ASP A 334 29.08 11.26 -2.09
C ASP A 334 28.85 9.76 -2.20
N ASP A 335 29.48 8.98 -1.32
CA ASP A 335 29.23 7.55 -1.12
C ASP A 335 27.82 7.34 -0.56
N ASP A 336 26.78 7.91 -1.19
CA ASP A 336 25.40 7.66 -0.83
C ASP A 336 25.04 6.24 -1.30
N PRO A 337 25.01 5.24 -0.39
CA PRO A 337 24.79 3.85 -0.77
C PRO A 337 23.43 3.68 -1.44
N VAL A 338 22.46 4.54 -1.12
CA VAL A 338 21.11 4.51 -1.66
C VAL A 338 21.08 4.98 -3.12
N THR A 339 21.88 5.98 -3.52
CA THR A 339 22.00 6.38 -4.93
C THR A 339 22.51 5.22 -5.79
N ALA A 340 23.57 4.54 -5.35
CA ALA A 340 24.12 3.39 -6.07
C ALA A 340 23.10 2.24 -6.13
N GLU A 341 22.37 2.00 -5.04
CA GLU A 341 21.31 1.00 -4.98
C GLU A 341 20.16 1.32 -5.94
N VAL A 342 19.64 2.55 -5.92
CA VAL A 342 18.57 3.02 -6.82
C VAL A 342 18.97 2.85 -8.28
N LEU A 343 20.15 3.34 -8.67
CA LEU A 343 20.64 3.22 -10.05
C LEU A 343 20.79 1.75 -10.47
N SER A 344 21.36 0.92 -9.60
CA SER A 344 21.52 -0.51 -9.87
C SER A 344 20.18 -1.21 -10.07
N LYS A 345 19.18 -0.91 -9.22
CA LYS A 345 17.81 -1.45 -9.34
C LYS A 345 17.14 -0.98 -10.63
N VAL A 346 17.26 0.29 -10.99
CA VAL A 346 16.68 0.82 -12.23
C VAL A 346 17.28 0.13 -13.45
N ILE A 347 18.62 0.03 -13.54
CA ILE A 347 19.30 -0.61 -14.67
C ILE A 347 18.93 -2.10 -14.76
N LEU A 348 18.94 -2.81 -13.63
CA LEU A 348 18.60 -4.23 -13.55
C LEU A 348 17.18 -4.49 -14.06
N LEU A 349 16.21 -3.70 -13.60
CA LEU A 349 14.80 -3.89 -13.93
C LEU A 349 14.44 -3.37 -15.33
N ALA A 350 15.17 -2.37 -15.84
CA ALA A 350 15.01 -1.92 -17.23
C ALA A 350 15.44 -3.00 -18.24
N ARG A 351 16.24 -3.98 -17.81
CA ARG A 351 16.69 -5.13 -18.58
C ARG A 351 16.20 -6.45 -17.98
N ASP A 352 14.96 -6.46 -17.50
CA ASP A 352 14.41 -7.61 -16.78
C ASP A 352 14.36 -8.92 -17.59
N GLN A 353 14.43 -8.85 -18.92
CA GLN A 353 14.59 -10.02 -19.79
C GLN A 353 15.90 -10.79 -19.55
N ASP A 354 16.93 -10.13 -19.01
CA ASP A 354 18.23 -10.72 -18.74
C ASP A 354 18.31 -11.35 -17.33
N LEU A 355 17.24 -11.26 -16.53
CA LEU A 355 17.19 -11.83 -15.19
C LEU A 355 17.26 -13.35 -15.23
N ARG A 356 18.16 -13.92 -14.41
CA ARG A 356 18.38 -15.37 -14.31
C ARG A 356 18.10 -15.96 -12.95
N ASP A 357 18.04 -15.13 -11.90
CA ASP A 357 17.78 -15.59 -10.54
C ASP A 357 16.36 -16.20 -10.46
N PRO A 358 16.23 -17.51 -10.20
CA PRO A 358 14.94 -18.18 -10.13
C PRO A 358 14.04 -17.61 -9.01
N ALA A 359 14.60 -17.16 -7.89
CA ALA A 359 13.83 -16.59 -6.79
C ALA A 359 13.22 -15.24 -7.18
N LEU A 360 14.01 -14.39 -7.83
CA LEU A 360 13.56 -13.10 -8.36
C LEU A 360 12.52 -13.28 -9.48
N LEU A 361 12.77 -14.18 -10.43
CA LEU A 361 11.82 -14.51 -11.50
C LEU A 361 10.51 -15.06 -10.92
N ALA A 362 10.57 -15.90 -9.89
CA ALA A 362 9.38 -16.38 -9.21
C ALA A 362 8.63 -15.25 -8.49
N ALA A 363 9.34 -14.31 -7.85
CA ALA A 363 8.71 -13.16 -7.20
C ALA A 363 7.99 -12.23 -8.19
N ILE A 364 8.51 -12.09 -9.41
CA ILE A 364 7.87 -11.33 -10.49
C ILE A 364 6.67 -12.09 -11.07
N ARG A 365 6.81 -13.41 -11.31
CA ARG A 365 5.79 -14.22 -11.99
C ARG A 365 4.63 -14.70 -11.09
N ARG A 366 4.80 -14.74 -9.77
CA ARG A 366 3.77 -15.22 -8.80
C ARG A 366 2.61 -14.24 -8.58
N GLN A 367 2.53 -13.14 -9.31
CA GLN A 367 1.53 -12.09 -9.10
C GLN A 367 0.43 -12.12 -10.16
#